data_AF-A0AAE1IIA7-F1
#
_entry.id   AF-A0AAE1IIA7-F1
#
_cell.length_a   1.000
_cell.length_b   1.000
_cell.length_c   1.000
_cell.angle_alpha   90.00
_cell.angle_beta   90.00
_cell.angle_gamma   90.00
#
_symmetry.space_group_name_H-M   'P 1'
#
loop_
_entity.id
_entity.type
_entity.pdbx_description
1 polymer ?
#
loop_
_entity_poly.entity_id
_entity_poly.type
_entity_poly.pdbx_seq_one_letter_code
_entity_poly.pdbx_strand_id
1 'polypeptide(L)'
;MSQTSQLSSLQASDKRPCSLAAELNRLPWTNPEHFATASKCGILFREQYEVTGKLHDIARAVYYGRYVVAHKDGIMPKLQLILSLNKRFTHDHNEAFLNESMSLVENIRMSGSISELRYRAGGMNILHCLSQTRKLHYFYNGTSERTTDLSARLSADYKHHREMPYDVLLRRAQDNNPGANVNSPEAKRADRLWLWSQQHKVEDEEDFQSGLGYLTEAEKLVNIYCPSFYHIYRSIIDLLRESYFSTLRLERLDKAIAYTKKATEATSVSPTRWPYSSATLGYTLN
;
A
#
# COMPACT_ATOMS: atom_id res chain seq x y z
N MET A 1 -22.98 -20.67 -22.30
CA MET A 1 -23.78 -19.69 -21.52
C MET A 1 -22.81 -18.91 -20.64
N SER A 2 -22.50 -17.67 -21.01
CA SER A 2 -21.42 -16.86 -20.40
C SER A 2 -21.95 -15.93 -19.31
N GLN A 3 -21.49 -16.11 -18.07
CA GLN A 3 -21.76 -15.24 -16.91
C GLN A 3 -20.56 -14.31 -16.61
N THR A 4 -20.24 -13.36 -17.48
CA THR A 4 -19.05 -12.50 -17.33
C THR A 4 -19.30 -10.99 -17.36
N SER A 5 -20.51 -10.52 -17.00
CA SER A 5 -20.82 -9.08 -17.01
C SER A 5 -21.67 -8.60 -15.83
N GLN A 6 -21.20 -8.73 -14.58
CA GLN A 6 -21.83 -8.07 -13.42
C GLN A 6 -20.83 -7.66 -12.31
N LEU A 7 -19.69 -7.05 -12.67
CA LEU A 7 -18.80 -6.40 -11.68
C LEU A 7 -18.71 -4.87 -11.83
N SER A 8 -19.40 -4.30 -12.81
CA SER A 8 -19.28 -2.87 -13.16
C SER A 8 -20.60 -2.13 -13.05
N SER A 9 -21.23 -2.18 -11.88
CA SER A 9 -22.34 -1.29 -11.49
C SER A 9 -22.69 -1.51 -10.01
N LEU A 10 -21.76 -1.20 -9.12
CA LEU A 10 -22.12 -0.88 -7.73
C LEU A 10 -22.49 0.60 -7.71
N GLN A 11 -23.68 0.93 -8.24
CA GLN A 11 -24.37 2.12 -7.79
C GLN A 11 -24.44 2.02 -6.27
N ALA A 12 -23.98 3.07 -5.57
CA ALA A 12 -24.05 3.20 -4.13
C ALA A 12 -25.52 3.17 -3.71
N SER A 13 -26.06 1.96 -3.57
CA SER A 13 -27.34 1.71 -2.95
C SER A 13 -27.18 2.17 -1.51
N ASP A 14 -28.05 3.07 -1.05
CA ASP A 14 -28.20 3.52 0.34
C ASP A 14 -28.56 2.39 1.33
N LYS A 15 -28.26 1.13 0.98
CA LYS A 15 -28.33 -0.04 1.83
C LYS A 15 -27.29 0.11 2.94
N ARG A 16 -27.77 0.67 4.05
CA ARG A 16 -27.04 0.75 5.32
C ARG A 16 -26.34 -0.59 5.61
N PRO A 17 -25.12 -0.58 6.15
CA PRO A 17 -24.33 -1.79 6.46
C PRO A 17 -25.06 -2.81 7.33
N CYS A 18 -25.95 -2.32 8.19
CA CYS A 18 -26.80 -3.13 9.06
C CYS A 18 -27.74 -4.07 8.28
N SER A 19 -28.06 -3.74 7.01
CA SER A 19 -28.95 -4.54 6.17
C SER A 19 -28.31 -5.88 5.79
N LEU A 20 -27.00 -5.92 5.52
CA LEU A 20 -26.35 -7.12 4.99
C LEU A 20 -26.04 -8.15 6.08
N ALA A 21 -25.65 -7.70 7.28
CA ALA A 21 -25.50 -8.58 8.43
C ALA A 21 -26.86 -9.16 8.89
N ALA A 22 -27.93 -8.35 8.83
CA ALA A 22 -29.27 -8.84 9.11
C ALA A 22 -29.75 -9.86 8.07
N GLU A 23 -29.43 -9.66 6.79
CA GLU A 23 -29.67 -10.62 5.72
C GLU A 23 -28.93 -11.94 5.95
N LEU A 24 -27.64 -11.87 6.30
CA LEU A 24 -26.83 -13.05 6.62
C LEU A 24 -27.45 -13.90 7.74
N ASN A 25 -27.95 -13.26 8.80
CA ASN A 25 -28.59 -13.94 9.92
C ASN A 25 -29.94 -14.60 9.57
N ARG A 26 -30.58 -14.20 8.46
CA ARG A 26 -31.81 -14.83 7.96
C ARG A 26 -31.53 -16.06 7.08
N LEU A 27 -30.32 -16.16 6.53
CA LEU A 27 -29.94 -17.27 5.67
C LEU A 27 -29.45 -18.44 6.53
N PRO A 28 -30.02 -19.66 6.39
CA PRO A 28 -29.49 -20.82 7.10
C PRO A 28 -28.05 -21.11 6.65
N TRP A 29 -27.23 -21.64 7.55
CA TRP A 29 -25.80 -21.87 7.31
C TRP A 29 -25.52 -22.88 6.17
N THR A 30 -26.50 -23.72 5.83
CA THR A 30 -26.44 -24.65 4.69
C THR A 30 -26.72 -24.00 3.34
N ASN A 31 -27.22 -22.75 3.32
CA ASN A 31 -27.52 -22.04 2.08
C ASN A 31 -26.21 -21.54 1.43
N PRO A 32 -25.92 -21.84 0.15
CA PRO A 32 -24.74 -21.32 -0.54
C PRO A 32 -24.66 -19.78 -0.56
N GLU A 33 -25.81 -19.09 -0.53
CA GLU A 33 -25.87 -17.63 -0.44
C GLU A 33 -25.35 -17.11 0.91
N HIS A 34 -25.40 -17.91 1.98
CA HIS A 34 -24.91 -17.51 3.30
C HIS A 34 -23.44 -17.10 3.23
N PHE A 35 -22.58 -17.92 2.60
CA PHE A 35 -21.15 -17.60 2.46
C PHE A 35 -20.89 -16.47 1.47
N ALA A 36 -21.72 -16.33 0.43
CA ALA A 36 -21.62 -15.21 -0.50
C ALA A 36 -21.95 -13.88 0.20
N THR A 37 -23.00 -13.85 1.02
CA THR A 37 -23.40 -12.70 1.81
C THR A 37 -22.37 -12.38 2.90
N ALA A 38 -21.80 -13.40 3.57
CA ALA A 38 -20.70 -13.20 4.51
C ALA A 38 -19.45 -12.61 3.84
N SER A 39 -19.09 -13.07 2.65
CA SER A 39 -17.99 -12.49 1.86
C SER A 39 -18.26 -11.01 1.54
N LYS A 40 -19.49 -10.66 1.11
CA LYS A 40 -19.90 -9.26 0.90
C LYS A 40 -19.82 -8.43 2.19
N CYS A 41 -20.23 -8.98 3.34
CA CYS A 41 -20.07 -8.32 4.65
C CYS A 41 -18.60 -7.99 4.92
N GLY A 42 -17.69 -8.95 4.70
CA GLY A 42 -16.26 -8.75 4.88
C GLY A 42 -15.71 -7.58 4.06
N ILE A 43 -16.06 -7.51 2.77
CA ILE A 43 -15.67 -6.42 1.86
C ILE A 43 -16.21 -5.09 2.35
N LEU A 44 -17.52 -5.03 2.62
CA LEU A 44 -18.23 -3.81 2.98
C LEU A 44 -17.69 -3.20 4.28
N PHE A 45 -17.39 -4.03 5.29
CA PHE A 45 -16.78 -3.55 6.54
C PHE A 45 -15.34 -3.09 6.35
N ARG A 46 -14.57 -3.72 5.45
CA ARG A 46 -13.22 -3.24 5.12
C ARG A 46 -13.27 -1.86 4.44
N GLU A 47 -14.18 -1.67 3.49
CA GLU A 47 -14.38 -0.39 2.82
C GLU A 47 -14.86 0.69 3.80
N GLN A 48 -15.75 0.35 4.74
CA GLN A 48 -16.11 1.27 5.82
C GLN A 48 -14.91 1.66 6.67
N TYR A 49 -14.06 0.71 7.05
CA TYR A 49 -12.85 1.03 7.79
C TYR A 49 -11.93 2.00 7.02
N GLU A 50 -11.84 1.89 5.69
CA GLU A 50 -11.08 2.85 4.89
C GLU A 50 -11.62 4.28 4.98
N VAL A 51 -12.94 4.42 5.14
CA VAL A 51 -13.60 5.73 5.27
C VAL A 51 -13.57 6.23 6.72
N THR A 52 -13.84 5.36 7.69
CA THR A 52 -14.08 5.73 9.08
C THR A 52 -12.84 5.62 9.96
N GLY A 53 -11.87 4.78 9.59
CA GLY A 53 -10.75 4.38 10.43
C GLY A 53 -11.14 3.59 11.69
N LYS A 54 -12.42 3.20 11.85
CA LYS A 54 -12.91 2.59 13.10
C LYS A 54 -12.46 1.14 13.21
N LEU A 55 -11.74 0.84 14.29
CA LEU A 55 -11.18 -0.49 14.55
C LEU A 55 -12.21 -1.64 14.54
N HIS A 56 -13.45 -1.34 14.92
CA HIS A 56 -14.55 -2.29 14.91
C HIS A 56 -14.94 -2.77 13.50
N ASP A 57 -14.84 -1.89 12.50
CA ASP A 57 -15.20 -2.22 11.12
C ASP A 57 -14.18 -3.21 10.56
N ILE A 58 -12.87 -2.96 10.73
CA ILE A 58 -11.85 -3.91 10.28
C ILE A 58 -11.87 -5.22 11.08
N ALA A 59 -12.23 -5.19 12.38
CA ALA A 59 -12.40 -6.42 13.17
C ALA A 59 -13.52 -7.30 12.59
N ARG A 60 -14.66 -6.70 12.22
CA ARG A 60 -15.76 -7.41 11.55
C ARG A 60 -15.36 -7.94 10.18
N ALA A 61 -14.59 -7.18 9.41
CA ALA A 61 -14.08 -7.63 8.12
C ALA A 61 -13.22 -8.90 8.26
N VAL A 62 -12.30 -8.92 9.23
CA VAL A 62 -11.47 -10.10 9.55
C VAL A 62 -12.33 -11.27 10.02
N TYR A 63 -13.32 -11.02 10.89
CA TYR A 63 -14.24 -12.06 11.38
C TYR A 63 -14.97 -12.76 10.24
N TYR A 64 -15.63 -12.01 9.34
CA TYR A 64 -16.33 -12.60 8.20
C TYR A 64 -15.37 -13.24 7.20
N GLY A 65 -14.17 -12.68 7.00
CA GLY A 65 -13.14 -13.27 6.15
C GLY A 65 -12.71 -14.66 6.64
N ARG A 66 -12.39 -14.79 7.94
CA ARG A 66 -12.05 -16.08 8.57
C ARG A 66 -13.20 -17.07 8.48
N TYR A 67 -14.42 -16.61 8.74
CA TYR A 67 -15.62 -17.44 8.63
C TYR A 67 -15.79 -18.02 7.22
N VAL A 68 -15.65 -17.21 6.17
CA VAL A 68 -15.78 -17.70 4.79
C VAL A 68 -14.64 -18.65 4.43
N VAL A 69 -13.39 -18.34 4.78
CA VAL A 69 -12.24 -19.23 4.49
C VAL A 69 -12.37 -20.59 5.17
N ALA A 70 -12.94 -20.64 6.38
CA ALA A 70 -13.14 -21.89 7.11
C ALA A 70 -14.18 -22.83 6.45
N HIS A 71 -15.14 -22.29 5.68
CA HIS A 71 -16.25 -23.06 5.11
C HIS A 71 -16.19 -23.19 3.59
N LYS A 72 -15.42 -22.32 2.92
CA LYS A 72 -15.33 -22.28 1.47
C LYS A 72 -13.87 -22.21 1.05
N ASP A 73 -13.38 -23.31 0.49
CA ASP A 73 -12.08 -23.29 -0.16
C ASP A 73 -12.16 -22.48 -1.46
N GLY A 74 -11.06 -21.81 -1.77
CA GLY A 74 -10.94 -20.94 -2.91
C GLY A 74 -10.03 -19.75 -2.66
N ILE A 75 -9.53 -19.21 -3.76
CA ILE A 75 -8.55 -18.14 -3.71
C ILE A 75 -9.19 -16.81 -3.31
N MET A 76 -10.40 -16.51 -3.81
CA MET A 76 -11.03 -15.21 -3.55
C MET A 76 -11.32 -14.96 -2.06
N PRO A 77 -11.91 -15.90 -1.30
CA PRO A 77 -12.04 -15.74 0.14
C PRO A 77 -10.71 -15.48 0.86
N LYS A 78 -9.67 -16.25 0.51
CA LYS A 78 -8.33 -16.11 1.11
C LYS A 78 -7.73 -14.73 0.81
N LEU A 79 -7.83 -14.24 -0.42
CA LEU A 79 -7.36 -12.90 -0.79
C LEU A 79 -8.12 -11.77 -0.06
N GLN A 80 -9.44 -11.91 0.09
CA GLN A 80 -10.23 -10.93 0.82
C GLN A 80 -9.83 -10.89 2.31
N LEU A 81 -9.56 -12.05 2.90
CA LEU A 81 -9.04 -12.16 4.25
C LEU A 81 -7.63 -11.55 4.37
N ILE A 82 -6.70 -11.89 3.48
CA ILE A 82 -5.34 -11.28 3.41
C ILE A 82 -5.41 -9.75 3.42
N LEU A 83 -6.26 -9.15 2.57
CA LEU A 83 -6.43 -7.69 2.52
C LEU A 83 -6.91 -7.10 3.85
N SER A 84 -7.82 -7.80 4.53
CA SER A 84 -8.37 -7.35 5.82
C SER A 84 -7.35 -7.53 6.95
N LEU A 85 -6.61 -8.63 6.96
CA LEU A 85 -5.52 -8.91 7.91
C LEU A 85 -4.40 -7.89 7.79
N ASN A 86 -3.97 -7.57 6.56
CA ASN A 86 -2.93 -6.56 6.34
C ASN A 86 -3.35 -5.19 6.85
N LYS A 87 -4.61 -4.79 6.61
CA LYS A 87 -5.13 -3.52 7.13
C LYS A 87 -5.23 -3.50 8.64
N ARG A 88 -5.65 -4.62 9.25
CA ARG A 88 -5.71 -4.75 10.69
C ARG A 88 -4.31 -4.64 11.30
N PHE A 89 -3.37 -5.37 10.73
CA PHE A 89 -1.96 -5.33 11.09
C PHE A 89 -1.38 -3.92 10.97
N THR A 90 -1.64 -3.18 9.89
CA THR A 90 -1.17 -1.80 9.76
C THR A 90 -1.75 -0.85 10.81
N HIS A 91 -2.88 -1.21 11.44
CA HIS A 91 -3.48 -0.41 12.50
C HIS A 91 -2.94 -0.77 13.89
N ASP A 92 -2.84 -2.07 14.21
CA ASP A 92 -2.52 -2.51 15.58
C ASP A 92 -1.13 -3.12 15.76
N HIS A 93 -0.38 -3.25 14.66
CA HIS A 93 0.94 -3.87 14.60
C HIS A 93 1.00 -5.27 15.23
N ASN A 94 -0.13 -5.98 15.27
CA ASN A 94 -0.17 -7.33 15.83
C ASN A 94 0.35 -8.34 14.81
N GLU A 95 1.57 -8.81 15.03
CA GLU A 95 2.30 -9.76 14.18
C GLU A 95 1.50 -11.03 13.87
N ALA A 96 0.56 -11.45 14.72
CA ALA A 96 -0.30 -12.60 14.46
C ALA A 96 -1.11 -12.44 13.16
N PHE A 97 -1.63 -11.23 12.88
CA PHE A 97 -2.39 -10.98 11.65
C PHE A 97 -1.49 -11.01 10.41
N LEU A 98 -0.25 -10.51 10.52
CA LEU A 98 0.71 -10.55 9.42
C LEU A 98 1.16 -11.97 9.12
N ASN A 99 1.43 -12.77 10.15
CA ASN A 99 1.81 -14.17 10.02
C ASN A 99 0.67 -15.00 9.42
N GLU A 100 -0.57 -14.78 9.85
CA GLU A 100 -1.75 -15.42 9.25
C GLU A 100 -1.90 -15.03 7.77
N SER A 101 -1.76 -13.74 7.45
CA SER A 101 -1.83 -13.24 6.08
C SER A 101 -0.79 -13.92 5.18
N MET A 102 0.43 -14.09 5.67
CA MET A 102 1.49 -14.80 4.95
C MET A 102 1.25 -16.29 4.80
N SER A 103 0.71 -16.95 5.82
CA SER A 103 0.30 -18.35 5.72
C SER A 103 -0.71 -18.55 4.58
N LEU A 104 -1.67 -17.64 4.44
CA LEU A 104 -2.64 -17.66 3.33
C LEU A 104 -1.98 -17.40 1.97
N VAL A 105 -1.01 -16.48 1.88
CA VAL A 105 -0.23 -16.24 0.65
C VAL A 105 0.49 -17.51 0.21
N GLU A 106 1.16 -18.20 1.14
CA GLU A 106 1.87 -19.44 0.85
C GLU A 106 0.90 -20.57 0.48
N ASN A 107 -0.27 -20.64 1.12
CA ASN A 107 -1.31 -21.59 0.73
C ASN A 107 -1.79 -21.38 -0.72
N ILE A 108 -2.03 -20.12 -1.14
CA ILE A 108 -2.39 -19.79 -2.53
C ILE A 108 -1.25 -20.11 -3.50
N ARG A 109 0.01 -19.95 -3.08
CA ARG A 109 1.18 -20.29 -3.90
C ARG A 109 1.28 -21.79 -4.12
N MET A 110 1.13 -22.58 -3.06
CA MET A 110 1.25 -24.03 -3.10
C MET A 110 0.14 -24.71 -3.89
N SER A 111 -1.04 -24.10 -4.02
CA SER A 111 -2.14 -24.65 -4.83
C SER A 111 -1.92 -24.56 -6.35
N GLY A 112 -0.79 -23.99 -6.82
CA GLY A 112 -0.49 -23.81 -8.25
C GLY A 112 -1.38 -22.79 -8.96
N SER A 113 -2.33 -22.18 -8.24
CA SER A 113 -3.40 -21.39 -8.83
C SER A 113 -3.01 -19.95 -9.17
N ILE A 114 -1.82 -19.49 -8.81
CA ILE A 114 -1.34 -18.13 -9.16
C ILE A 114 -1.29 -17.94 -10.68
N SER A 115 -0.94 -18.99 -11.43
CA SER A 115 -0.93 -18.97 -12.88
C SER A 115 -2.34 -18.72 -13.43
N GLU A 116 -3.35 -19.41 -12.91
CA GLU A 116 -4.75 -19.21 -13.31
C GLU A 116 -5.28 -17.81 -12.99
N LEU A 117 -4.83 -17.21 -11.87
CA LEU A 117 -5.21 -15.86 -11.48
C LEU A 117 -4.65 -14.79 -12.43
N ARG A 118 -3.48 -15.01 -13.02
CA ARG A 118 -2.90 -14.07 -14.00
C ARG A 118 -3.79 -13.92 -15.25
N TYR A 119 -4.47 -14.98 -15.65
CA TYR A 119 -5.27 -15.00 -16.88
C TYR A 119 -6.71 -14.49 -16.68
N ARG A 120 -7.18 -14.33 -15.45
CA ARG A 120 -8.51 -13.77 -15.16
C ARG A 120 -8.44 -12.25 -15.05
N ALA A 121 -9.47 -11.57 -15.57
CA ALA A 121 -9.67 -10.13 -15.36
C ALA A 121 -9.63 -9.83 -13.84
N GLY A 122 -8.69 -8.98 -13.42
CA GLY A 122 -8.40 -8.71 -12.00
C GLY A 122 -7.11 -9.31 -11.44
N GLY A 123 -6.40 -10.16 -12.21
CA GLY A 123 -5.15 -10.80 -11.79
C GLY A 123 -4.04 -9.84 -11.30
N MET A 124 -3.97 -8.63 -11.86
CA MET A 124 -2.98 -7.62 -11.43
C MET A 124 -3.23 -7.11 -10.00
N ASN A 125 -4.49 -6.90 -9.61
CA ASN A 125 -4.83 -6.46 -8.25
C ASN A 125 -4.50 -7.55 -7.22
N ILE A 126 -4.65 -8.81 -7.63
CA ILE A 126 -4.30 -9.97 -6.83
C ILE A 126 -2.79 -10.06 -6.63
N LEU A 127 -2.02 -10.01 -7.72
CA LEU A 127 -0.57 -10.01 -7.65
C LEU A 127 -0.05 -8.83 -6.81
N HIS A 128 -0.70 -7.66 -6.94
CA HIS A 128 -0.39 -6.51 -6.12
C HIS A 128 -0.60 -6.81 -4.63
N CYS A 129 -1.77 -7.32 -4.25
CA CYS A 129 -2.08 -7.71 -2.87
C CYS A 129 -1.05 -8.71 -2.30
N LEU A 130 -0.74 -9.78 -3.04
CA LEU A 130 0.24 -10.78 -2.62
C LEU A 130 1.63 -10.15 -2.45
N SER A 131 2.05 -9.28 -3.38
CA SER A 131 3.32 -8.59 -3.30
C SER A 131 3.40 -7.64 -2.09
N GLN A 132 2.32 -6.91 -1.79
CA GLN A 132 2.25 -6.00 -0.65
C GLN A 132 2.31 -6.75 0.68
N THR A 133 1.64 -7.90 0.76
CA THR A 133 1.69 -8.76 1.95
C THR A 133 3.11 -9.26 2.22
N ARG A 134 3.79 -9.77 1.18
CA ARG A 134 5.19 -10.24 1.30
C ARG A 134 6.13 -9.11 1.65
N LYS A 135 5.92 -7.92 1.09
CA LYS A 135 6.64 -6.72 1.48
C LYS A 135 6.42 -6.44 2.97
N LEU A 136 5.18 -6.30 3.44
CA LEU A 136 4.86 -6.05 4.85
C LEU A 136 5.53 -7.08 5.77
N HIS A 137 5.44 -8.37 5.45
CA HIS A 137 6.09 -9.41 6.24
C HIS A 137 7.61 -9.28 6.24
N TYR A 138 8.22 -9.01 5.09
CA TYR A 138 9.64 -8.75 5.01
C TYR A 138 10.06 -7.54 5.86
N PHE A 139 9.31 -6.45 5.79
CA PHE A 139 9.56 -5.24 6.57
C PHE A 139 9.53 -5.48 8.07
N TYR A 140 8.60 -6.29 8.56
CA TYR A 140 8.39 -6.47 10.00
C TYR A 140 9.14 -7.66 10.60
N ASN A 141 9.25 -8.77 9.87
CA ASN A 141 9.91 -9.98 10.38
C ASN A 141 11.37 -10.11 9.90
N GLY A 142 11.80 -9.30 8.93
CA GLY A 142 13.18 -9.29 8.41
C GLY A 142 14.22 -8.63 9.33
N THR A 143 13.79 -8.05 10.45
CA THR A 143 14.66 -7.54 11.53
C THR A 143 14.28 -8.24 12.83
N SER A 144 14.62 -9.53 12.96
CA SER A 144 14.28 -10.32 14.16
C SER A 144 15.05 -9.90 15.43
N GLU A 145 15.82 -8.82 15.39
CA GLU A 145 16.35 -8.17 16.59
C GLU A 145 15.55 -6.90 16.82
N ARG A 146 14.63 -6.95 17.80
CA ARG A 146 14.02 -5.77 18.44
C ARG A 146 15.13 -4.91 19.05
N THR A 147 15.82 -4.15 18.23
CA THR A 147 16.71 -3.11 18.67
C THR A 147 15.89 -1.83 18.78
N THR A 148 15.77 -1.32 20.01
CA THR A 148 15.12 -0.03 20.32
C THR A 148 15.90 1.17 19.78
N ASP A 149 17.14 0.94 19.35
CA ASP A 149 18.00 1.94 18.74
C ASP A 149 17.86 1.93 17.21
N LEU A 150 17.45 3.08 16.67
CA LEU A 150 17.36 3.35 15.23
C LEU A 150 18.69 2.99 14.53
N SER A 151 19.84 3.25 15.15
CA SER A 151 21.17 2.96 14.56
C SER A 151 21.42 1.45 14.37
N ALA A 152 21.08 0.65 15.38
CA ALA A 152 21.25 -0.81 15.32
C ALA A 152 20.30 -1.46 14.30
N ARG A 153 19.06 -0.98 14.20
CA ARG A 153 18.11 -1.40 13.15
C ARG A 153 18.65 -1.10 11.75
N LEU A 154 19.22 0.08 11.56
CA LEU A 154 19.82 0.50 10.30
C LEU A 154 21.05 -0.35 9.90
N SER A 155 21.84 -0.82 10.87
CA SER A 155 23.04 -1.61 10.63
C SER A 155 22.76 -3.09 10.29
N ALA A 156 21.75 -3.70 10.93
CA ALA A 156 21.31 -5.06 10.60
C ALA A 156 20.71 -5.15 9.18
N ASP A 157 19.94 -4.13 8.80
CA ASP A 157 19.37 -3.99 7.46
C ASP A 157 20.45 -3.91 6.36
N TYR A 158 21.54 -3.16 6.58
CA TYR A 158 22.62 -3.01 5.61
C TYR A 158 23.30 -4.35 5.30
N LYS A 159 23.58 -5.16 6.32
CA LYS A 159 24.23 -6.48 6.17
C LYS A 159 23.37 -7.45 5.36
N HIS A 160 22.06 -7.46 5.62
CA HIS A 160 21.13 -8.40 4.99
C HIS A 160 20.79 -8.05 3.52
N HIS A 161 20.75 -6.76 3.16
CA HIS A 161 20.53 -6.33 1.76
C HIS A 161 21.66 -6.69 0.80
N ARG A 162 22.88 -6.89 1.31
CA ARG A 162 24.02 -7.40 0.52
C ARG A 162 23.78 -8.82 0.00
N GLU A 163 22.84 -9.57 0.60
CA GLU A 163 22.67 -11.02 0.40
C GLU A 163 21.41 -11.38 -0.42
N MET A 164 20.62 -10.42 -0.91
CA MET A 164 19.33 -10.68 -1.57
C MET A 164 19.40 -10.96 -3.09
N PRO A 165 18.60 -11.91 -3.66
CA PRO A 165 18.62 -12.24 -5.09
C PRO A 165 18.04 -11.15 -6.02
N TYR A 166 18.66 -11.03 -7.20
CA TYR A 166 18.53 -9.94 -8.19
C TYR A 166 17.15 -9.82 -8.88
N ASP A 167 16.37 -10.90 -8.95
CA ASP A 167 15.24 -11.00 -9.90
C ASP A 167 13.94 -10.30 -9.44
N VAL A 168 13.89 -9.85 -8.19
CA VAL A 168 12.74 -9.12 -7.60
C VAL A 168 12.79 -7.62 -7.92
N LEU A 169 13.87 -7.13 -8.53
CA LEU A 169 14.30 -5.72 -8.47
C LEU A 169 14.11 -4.89 -9.74
N LEU A 170 13.66 -5.44 -10.87
CA LEU A 170 13.64 -4.72 -12.16
C LEU A 170 12.23 -4.73 -12.78
N ARG A 171 11.57 -3.56 -12.83
CA ARG A 171 10.70 -3.14 -13.96
C ARG A 171 10.02 -1.78 -13.83
N ARG A 172 10.01 -1.09 -12.68
CA ARG A 172 9.39 0.24 -12.54
C ARG A 172 10.33 1.44 -12.56
N ALA A 173 11.64 1.20 -12.47
CA ALA A 173 12.61 2.26 -12.24
C ALA A 173 13.50 2.59 -13.43
N GLN A 174 13.59 1.70 -14.43
CA GLN A 174 14.46 1.89 -15.59
C GLN A 174 13.92 2.94 -16.57
N ASP A 175 12.63 3.27 -16.51
CA ASP A 175 12.01 4.15 -17.50
C ASP A 175 12.25 5.66 -17.25
N ASN A 176 12.59 6.07 -16.01
CA ASN A 176 12.64 7.49 -15.63
C ASN A 176 14.05 8.04 -15.34
N ASN A 177 15.04 7.19 -15.07
CA ASN A 177 16.43 7.62 -14.88
C ASN A 177 17.42 6.45 -15.07
N PRO A 178 17.99 6.26 -16.27
CA PRO A 178 18.83 5.10 -16.60
C PRO A 178 20.17 5.02 -15.83
N GLY A 179 20.51 6.03 -15.01
CA GLY A 179 21.70 6.03 -14.15
C GLY A 179 21.43 5.88 -12.64
N ALA A 180 20.18 6.01 -12.21
CA ALA A 180 19.84 5.86 -10.79
C ALA A 180 19.71 4.38 -10.45
N ASN A 181 20.63 3.86 -9.63
CA ASN A 181 20.48 2.54 -9.05
C ASN A 181 19.39 2.58 -7.96
N VAL A 182 18.13 2.51 -8.38
CA VAL A 182 16.97 2.39 -7.48
C VAL A 182 17.00 1.16 -6.57
N ASN A 183 17.90 0.22 -6.89
CA ASN A 183 18.12 -0.99 -6.13
C ASN A 183 19.28 -0.84 -5.15
N SER A 184 19.92 0.33 -5.09
CA SER A 184 20.92 0.62 -4.09
C SER A 184 20.30 0.49 -2.70
N PRO A 185 21.07 0.05 -1.70
CA PRO A 185 20.62 0.01 -0.31
C PRO A 185 20.00 1.34 0.16
N GLU A 186 20.56 2.46 -0.29
CA GLU A 186 20.13 3.83 0.06
C GLU A 186 18.77 4.17 -0.56
N ALA A 187 18.58 3.86 -1.85
CA ALA A 187 17.31 4.06 -2.54
C ALA A 187 16.17 3.25 -1.89
N LYS A 188 16.46 1.98 -1.55
CA LYS A 188 15.52 1.13 -0.81
C LYS A 188 15.24 1.70 0.58
N ARG A 189 16.28 2.12 1.30
CA ARG A 189 16.16 2.70 2.64
C ARG A 189 15.31 3.98 2.62
N ALA A 190 15.48 4.83 1.62
CA ALA A 190 14.65 6.01 1.42
C ALA A 190 13.16 5.67 1.20
N ASP A 191 12.87 4.69 0.35
CA ASP A 191 11.50 4.21 0.11
C ASP A 191 10.87 3.65 1.40
N ARG A 192 11.67 2.97 2.26
CA ARG A 192 11.20 2.49 3.57
C ARG A 192 10.86 3.63 4.53
N LEU A 193 11.76 4.59 4.66
CA LEU A 193 11.56 5.76 5.53
C LEU A 193 10.35 6.57 5.07
N TRP A 194 10.18 6.71 3.75
CA TRP A 194 8.95 7.26 3.19
C TRP A 194 7.73 6.44 3.61
N LEU A 195 7.70 5.12 3.39
CA LEU A 195 6.58 4.28 3.79
C LEU A 195 6.26 4.37 5.29
N TRP A 196 7.26 4.43 6.16
CA TRP A 196 7.06 4.61 7.60
C TRP A 196 6.43 5.95 7.93
N SER A 197 6.85 7.03 7.27
CA SER A 197 6.20 8.32 7.45
C SER A 197 4.70 8.30 7.08
N GLN A 198 4.30 7.44 6.15
CA GLN A 198 2.89 7.30 5.73
C GLN A 198 2.05 6.47 6.72
N GLN A 199 2.69 5.76 7.66
CA GLN A 199 2.00 4.91 8.63
C GLN A 199 1.52 5.69 9.85
N HIS A 200 2.05 6.89 10.10
CA HIS A 200 1.67 7.70 11.25
C HIS A 200 0.58 8.68 10.82
N LYS A 201 -0.62 8.51 11.39
CA LYS A 201 -1.56 9.63 11.44
C LYS A 201 -0.96 10.65 12.39
N VAL A 202 -0.88 11.90 11.96
CA VAL A 202 -0.41 12.96 12.84
C VAL A 202 -1.53 13.28 13.83
N GLU A 203 -1.51 12.63 14.98
CA GLU A 203 -2.46 12.91 16.06
C GLU A 203 -1.87 13.96 17.02
N ASP A 204 -0.55 13.97 17.20
CA ASP A 204 0.16 14.92 18.04
C ASP A 204 1.50 15.44 17.45
N GLU A 205 2.23 16.21 18.26
CA GLU A 205 3.53 16.78 17.87
C GLU A 205 4.62 15.71 17.75
N GLU A 206 4.59 14.65 18.56
CA GLU A 206 5.60 13.59 18.54
C GLU A 206 5.47 12.77 17.26
N ASP A 207 4.25 12.44 16.85
CA ASP A 207 3.93 11.81 15.57
C ASP A 207 4.41 12.66 14.40
N PHE A 208 4.14 13.97 14.45
CA PHE A 208 4.59 14.91 13.43
C PHE A 208 6.13 14.93 13.31
N GLN A 209 6.85 15.04 14.43
CA GLN A 209 8.31 15.07 14.42
C GLN A 209 8.91 13.74 13.95
N SER A 210 8.30 12.62 14.32
CA SER A 210 8.71 11.29 13.86
C SER A 210 8.51 11.12 12.36
N GLY A 211 7.32 11.46 11.84
CA GLY A 211 7.01 11.43 10.42
C GLY A 211 7.94 12.33 9.59
N LEU A 212 8.18 13.56 10.07
CA LEU A 212 9.11 14.48 9.43
C LEU A 212 10.56 14.00 9.52
N GLY A 213 10.96 13.40 10.65
CA GLY A 213 12.28 12.80 10.86
C GLY A 213 12.57 11.68 9.85
N TYR A 214 11.60 10.78 9.64
CA TYR A 214 11.74 9.74 8.61
C TYR A 214 11.85 10.32 7.21
N LEU A 215 11.01 11.28 6.85
CA LEU A 215 11.03 11.87 5.52
C LEU A 215 12.30 12.68 5.24
N THR A 216 12.81 13.41 6.23
CA THR A 216 14.07 14.17 6.10
C THR A 216 15.28 13.24 6.01
N GLU A 217 15.27 12.11 6.72
CA GLU A 217 16.30 11.08 6.55
C GLU A 217 16.19 10.39 5.18
N ALA A 218 14.96 10.17 4.68
CA ALA A 218 14.73 9.66 3.33
C ALA A 218 15.27 10.61 2.27
N GLU A 219 15.03 11.92 2.42
CA GLU A 219 15.56 12.97 1.54
C GLU A 219 17.09 12.91 1.44
N LYS A 220 17.81 12.78 2.57
CA LYS A 220 19.28 12.71 2.59
C LYS A 220 19.83 11.53 1.80
N LEU A 221 19.12 10.41 1.80
CA LEU A 221 19.52 9.20 1.09
C LEU A 221 19.25 9.28 -0.41
N VAL A 222 18.37 10.20 -0.81
CA VAL A 222 17.96 10.46 -2.18
C VAL A 222 18.72 11.67 -2.73
N ASN A 223 19.94 11.90 -2.24
CA ASN A 223 20.82 12.98 -2.70
C ASN A 223 21.18 12.92 -4.21
N ILE A 224 20.61 11.97 -4.94
CA ILE A 224 20.72 11.80 -6.37
C ILE A 224 19.35 12.12 -6.97
N TYR A 225 19.28 13.24 -7.69
CA TYR A 225 18.24 13.71 -8.60
C TYR A 225 17.53 12.57 -9.35
N CYS A 226 16.62 11.89 -8.67
CA CYS A 226 15.86 10.79 -9.24
C CYS A 226 14.39 11.22 -9.18
N PRO A 227 13.78 11.54 -10.34
CA PRO A 227 12.38 11.93 -10.45
C PRO A 227 11.42 10.95 -9.75
N SER A 228 11.83 9.69 -9.63
CA SER A 228 11.10 8.63 -8.94
C SER A 228 10.83 8.93 -7.46
N PHE A 229 11.58 9.83 -6.82
CA PHE A 229 11.42 10.19 -5.40
C PHE A 229 10.74 11.53 -5.15
N TYR A 230 10.12 12.13 -6.17
CA TYR A 230 9.21 13.27 -6.01
C TYR A 230 8.14 13.02 -4.93
N HIS A 231 7.74 11.77 -4.73
CA HIS A 231 6.80 11.38 -3.70
C HIS A 231 7.28 11.68 -2.27
N ILE A 232 8.60 11.64 -1.99
CA ILE A 232 9.17 11.99 -0.67
C ILE A 232 8.97 13.48 -0.41
N TYR A 233 9.39 14.32 -1.35
CA TYR A 233 9.20 15.77 -1.27
C TYR A 233 7.74 16.14 -1.12
N ARG A 234 6.86 15.53 -1.93
CA ARG A 234 5.42 15.73 -1.83
C ARG A 234 4.88 15.36 -0.45
N SER A 235 5.34 14.23 0.10
CA SER A 235 4.91 13.78 1.43
C SER A 235 5.38 14.71 2.54
N ILE A 236 6.58 15.28 2.44
CA ILE A 236 7.06 16.31 3.38
C ILE A 236 6.16 17.54 3.31
N ILE A 237 5.85 18.01 2.10
CA ILE A 237 5.00 19.18 1.87
C ILE A 237 3.60 18.94 2.45
N ASP A 238 2.99 17.80 2.14
CA ASP A 238 1.64 17.44 2.61
C ASP A 238 1.62 17.36 4.16
N LEU A 239 2.60 16.67 4.76
CA LEU A 239 2.74 16.57 6.22
C LEU A 239 2.90 17.95 6.89
N LEU A 240 3.77 18.80 6.36
CA LEU A 240 3.99 20.15 6.90
C LEU A 240 2.75 21.03 6.76
N ARG A 241 2.02 20.91 5.65
CA ARG A 241 0.82 21.68 5.36
C ARG A 241 -0.35 21.28 6.24
N GLU A 242 -0.62 19.99 6.40
CA GLU A 242 -1.63 19.48 7.33
C GLU A 242 -1.35 19.95 8.76
N SER A 243 -0.09 19.84 9.16
CA SER A 243 0.41 20.26 10.46
C SER A 243 0.34 21.79 10.69
N TYR A 244 0.45 22.59 9.63
CA TYR A 244 0.16 24.03 9.68
C TYR A 244 -1.33 24.30 9.88
N PHE A 245 -2.21 23.62 9.14
CA PHE A 245 -3.66 23.83 9.29
C PHE A 245 -4.20 23.46 10.67
N SER A 246 -3.58 22.49 11.35
CA SER A 246 -3.99 22.10 12.70
C SER A 246 -3.44 23.02 13.80
N THR A 247 -2.27 23.63 13.62
CA THR A 247 -1.58 24.38 14.70
C THR A 247 -1.36 25.86 14.43
N LEU A 248 -1.54 26.31 13.20
CA LEU A 248 -1.25 27.66 12.70
C LEU A 248 0.20 28.13 12.90
N ARG A 249 1.16 27.20 13.03
CA ARG A 249 2.59 27.53 13.15
C ARG A 249 3.20 27.91 11.80
N LEU A 250 3.47 29.20 11.59
CA LEU A 250 4.02 29.74 10.34
C LEU A 250 5.34 29.08 9.90
N GLU A 251 6.21 28.69 10.85
CA GLU A 251 7.46 27.99 10.54
C GLU A 251 7.25 26.69 9.74
N ARG A 252 6.11 26.00 9.91
CA ARG A 252 5.77 24.79 9.15
C ARG A 252 5.41 25.13 7.70
N LEU A 253 4.69 26.23 7.49
CA LEU A 253 4.35 26.73 6.16
C LEU A 253 5.61 27.17 5.41
N ASP A 254 6.52 27.89 6.07
CA ASP A 254 7.78 28.32 5.47
C ASP A 254 8.64 27.12 5.03
N LYS A 255 8.72 26.08 5.88
CA LYS A 255 9.37 24.82 5.51
C LYS A 255 8.67 24.14 4.32
N ALA A 256 7.34 24.10 4.29
CA ALA A 256 6.59 23.51 3.18
C ALA A 256 6.86 24.24 1.85
N ILE A 257 6.95 25.57 1.88
CA ILE A 257 7.31 26.40 0.72
C ILE A 257 8.74 26.09 0.28
N ALA A 258 9.71 25.98 1.20
CA ALA A 258 11.08 25.62 0.88
C ALA A 258 11.18 24.24 0.21
N TYR A 259 10.45 23.25 0.72
CA TYR A 259 10.37 21.91 0.13
C TYR A 259 9.67 21.90 -1.25
N THR A 260 8.68 22.77 -1.46
CA THR A 260 8.01 22.94 -2.77
C THR A 260 8.97 23.49 -3.82
N LYS A 261 9.83 24.45 -3.45
CA LYS A 261 10.89 24.97 -4.33
C LYS A 261 11.90 23.88 -4.69
N LYS A 262 12.43 23.16 -3.69
CA LYS A 262 13.32 22.00 -3.91
C LYS A 262 12.71 20.96 -4.85
N ALA A 263 11.43 20.63 -4.67
CA ALA A 263 10.74 19.67 -5.52
C ALA A 263 10.64 20.16 -6.98
N THR A 264 10.35 21.45 -7.16
CA THR A 264 10.25 22.09 -8.48
C THR A 264 11.60 22.12 -9.20
N GLU A 265 12.66 22.48 -8.47
CA GLU A 265 14.05 22.45 -8.95
C GLU A 265 14.43 21.04 -9.38
N ALA A 266 14.15 20.02 -8.55
CA ALA A 266 14.42 18.63 -8.87
C ALA A 266 13.68 18.14 -10.13
N THR A 267 12.44 18.59 -10.37
CA THR A 267 11.73 18.29 -11.62
C THR A 267 12.28 19.02 -12.84
N SER A 268 12.78 20.25 -12.68
CA SER A 268 13.30 21.07 -13.80
C SER A 268 14.65 20.58 -14.34
N VAL A 269 15.44 19.93 -13.49
CA VAL A 269 16.78 19.40 -13.83
C VAL A 269 16.71 18.04 -14.52
N SER A 270 15.55 17.37 -14.54
CA SER A 270 15.41 16.07 -15.19
C SER A 270 15.49 16.22 -16.73
N PRO A 271 16.57 15.75 -17.39
CA PRO A 271 16.86 16.10 -18.80
C PRO A 271 15.94 15.41 -19.82
N THR A 272 15.03 14.56 -19.38
CA THR A 272 14.15 13.74 -20.22
C THR A 272 12.73 14.28 -20.24
N ARG A 273 12.57 15.55 -20.63
CA ARG A 273 11.37 15.91 -21.40
C ARG A 273 11.61 15.37 -22.80
N TRP A 274 11.35 14.07 -22.99
CA TRP A 274 11.21 13.52 -24.33
C TRP A 274 10.28 14.45 -25.11
N PRO A 275 10.65 14.88 -26.33
CA PRO A 275 9.71 15.60 -27.15
C PRO A 275 8.52 14.66 -27.32
N TYR A 276 7.39 14.98 -26.69
CA TYR A 276 6.12 14.57 -27.24
C TYR A 276 6.21 15.01 -28.70
N SER A 277 6.25 14.01 -29.58
CA SER A 277 6.20 14.19 -31.02
C SER A 277 5.11 15.22 -31.29
N SER A 278 5.52 16.45 -31.56
CA SER A 278 4.76 17.35 -32.40
C SER A 278 4.76 16.67 -33.75
N ALA A 279 3.85 15.70 -33.91
CA ALA A 279 3.42 15.24 -35.20
C ALA A 279 2.92 16.49 -35.91
N THR A 280 3.78 16.99 -36.78
CA THR A 280 3.54 18.01 -37.77
C THR A 280 2.30 17.60 -38.55
N LEU A 281 1.12 18.06 -38.12
CA LEU A 281 -0.03 18.18 -39.00
C LEU A 281 0.28 19.34 -39.95
N GLY A 282 1.06 19.02 -40.97
CA GLY A 282 1.17 19.83 -42.17
C GLY A 282 -0.18 19.82 -42.88
N TYR A 283 -1.05 20.77 -42.54
CA TYR A 283 -2.04 21.25 -43.49
C TYR A 283 -1.38 22.35 -44.31
N THR A 284 -0.86 21.96 -45.47
CA THR A 284 -0.63 22.88 -46.58
C THR A 284 -2.00 23.38 -47.07
N LEU A 285 -2.25 24.67 -46.92
CA LEU A 285 -3.23 25.39 -47.72
C LEU A 285 -2.55 25.75 -49.05
N ASN A 286 -2.98 25.08 -50.12
CA ASN A 286 -3.04 25.58 -51.48
C ASN A 286 -4.38 25.11 -52.06
#